data_AF-A0A950MZ86-F1
#
_entry.id   AF-A0A950MZ86-F1
#
_cell.length_a   1.000
_cell.length_b   1.000
_cell.length_c   1.000
_cell.angle_alpha   90.00
_cell.angle_beta   90.00
_cell.angle_gamma   90.00
#
_symmetry.space_group_name_H-M   'P 1'
#
loop_
_entity.id
_entity.type
_entity.pdbx_description
1 polymer ?
#
loop_
_entity_poly.entity_id
_entity_poly.type
_entity_poly.pdbx_seq_one_letter_code
_entity_poly.pdbx_strand_id
1 'polypeptide(L)' 'MDKKLQMETLAFVLLLVAFPITSWGTTAGNSVVWWIGLLSLVVGGLVPVMTRYMDHSTDTIRDVGMEYDDRTS' A
#
# COMPACT_ATOMS: atom_id res chain seq x y z
N MET A 1 7.33 -8.10 -10.98
CA MET A 1 6.76 -7.80 -9.64
C MET A 1 5.28 -7.54 -9.85
N ASP A 2 4.43 -8.14 -9.03
CA ASP A 2 2.98 -7.97 -9.15
C ASP A 2 2.57 -6.49 -9.01
N LYS A 3 1.57 -6.03 -9.78
CA LYS A 3 1.15 -4.61 -9.82
C LYS A 3 0.57 -4.16 -8.48
N LYS A 4 -0.14 -5.03 -7.76
CA LYS A 4 -0.66 -4.74 -6.43
C LYS A 4 0.48 -4.60 -5.44
N LEU A 5 1.46 -5.51 -5.49
CA LEU A 5 2.63 -5.44 -4.61
C LEU A 5 3.43 -4.14 -4.82
N GLN A 6 3.59 -3.68 -6.07
CA GLN A 6 4.24 -2.41 -6.37
C GLN A 6 3.49 -1.22 -5.76
N MET A 7 2.16 -1.17 -5.89
CA MET A 7 1.35 -0.08 -5.34
C MET A 7 1.33 -0.09 -3.81
N GLU A 8 1.25 -1.25 -3.19
CA GLU A 8 1.31 -1.38 -1.73
C GLU A 8 2.68 -0.99 -1.17
N THR A 9 3.76 -1.32 -1.89
CA THR A 9 5.11 -0.86 -1.54
C THR A 9 5.23 0.66 -1.63
N LEU A 10 4.68 1.27 -2.69
CA LEU A 10 4.67 2.72 -2.85
C LEU A 10 3.83 3.40 -1.75
N ALA A 11 2.68 2.83 -1.41
CA ALA A 11 1.83 3.30 -0.31
C ALA A 11 2.58 3.26 1.03
N PHE A 12 3.31 2.18 1.31
CA PHE A 12 4.14 2.05 2.50
C PHE A 12 5.21 3.15 2.58
N VAL A 13 5.92 3.40 1.47
CA VAL A 13 6.93 4.46 1.42
C VAL A 13 6.29 5.83 1.65
N LEU A 14 5.15 6.13 1.00
CA LEU A 14 4.42 7.39 1.19
C LEU A 14 4.03 7.60 2.66
N LEU A 15 3.50 6.58 3.33
CA LEU A 15 3.13 6.65 4.74
C LEU A 15 4.35 6.85 5.65
N LEU A 16 5.46 6.20 5.34
CA LEU A 16 6.70 6.30 6.11
C LEU A 16 7.28 7.73 6.05
N VAL A 17 7.24 8.37 4.87
CA VAL A 17 7.76 9.73 4.69
C VAL A 17 6.76 10.83 5.06
N ALA A 18 5.46 10.53 5.13
CA ALA A 18 4.42 11.52 5.42
C ALA A 18 4.66 12.23 6.76
N PHE A 19 4.97 11.49 7.83
CA PHE A 19 5.22 12.04 9.16
C PHE A 19 6.44 12.96 9.24
N PRO A 20 7.66 12.55 8.81
CA PRO A 20 8.82 13.43 8.85
C PRO A 20 8.64 14.68 7.96
N ILE A 21 8.03 14.55 6.77
CA ILE A 21 7.76 15.70 5.89
C ILE A 21 6.79 16.69 6.54
N THR A 22 5.70 16.20 7.14
CA THR A 22 4.72 17.05 7.81
C THR A 22 5.34 17.78 8.99
N SER A 23 6.16 17.09 9.81
CA SER A 23 6.90 17.67 10.93
C SER A 23 7.91 18.74 10.47
N TRP A 24 8.62 18.49 9.36
CA TRP A 24 9.50 19.50 8.78
C TRP A 24 8.71 20.72 8.30
N GLY A 25 7.59 20.50 7.61
CA GLY A 25 6.72 21.57 7.11
C GLY A 25 6.19 22.48 8.22
N THR A 26 5.78 21.91 9.36
CA THR A 26 5.31 22.69 10.52
C THR A 26 6.45 23.44 11.19
N THR A 27 7.59 22.80 11.43
CA THR A 27 8.74 23.42 12.13
C THR A 27 9.43 24.50 11.32
N ALA A 28 9.51 24.36 10.00
CA ALA A 28 10.09 25.35 9.11
C ALA A 28 9.11 26.48 8.72
N GLY A 29 7.84 26.39 9.13
CA GLY A 29 6.78 27.32 8.70
C GLY A 29 6.49 27.25 7.19
N ASN A 30 6.89 26.17 6.51
CA ASN A 30 6.73 26.02 5.07
C ASN A 30 5.42 25.27 4.75
N SER A 31 4.41 26.05 4.39
CA SER A 31 3.06 25.53 4.07
C SER A 31 3.07 24.54 2.89
N VAL A 32 3.96 24.71 1.91
CA VAL A 32 4.03 23.81 0.74
C VAL A 32 4.52 22.43 1.16
N VAL A 33 5.60 22.37 1.94
CA VAL A 33 6.15 21.11 2.46
C VAL A 33 5.13 20.39 3.35
N TRP A 34 4.39 21.15 4.15
CA TRP A 34 3.31 20.60 4.96
C TRP A 34 2.21 19.93 4.12
N TRP A 35 1.75 20.59 3.05
CA TRP A 35 0.76 20.02 2.13
C TRP A 35 1.25 18.76 1.43
N ILE A 36 2.54 18.69 1.07
CA ILE A 36 3.15 17.47 0.50
C ILE A 36 3.08 16.31 1.50
N GLY A 37 3.39 16.58 2.78
CA GLY A 37 3.27 15.58 3.84
C GLY A 37 1.83 15.09 4.01
N LEU A 38 0.86 16.01 3.99
CA LEU A 38 -0.56 15.67 4.08
C LEU A 38 -1.04 14.86 2.87
N LEU A 39 -0.67 15.26 1.65
CA LEU A 39 -1.01 14.50 0.44
C LEU A 39 -0.40 13.10 0.46
N SER A 40 0.84 12.97 0.93
CA SER A 40 1.50 11.66 1.08
C SER A 40 0.73 10.76 2.06
N LEU A 41 0.25 11.32 3.16
CA LEU A 41 -0.59 10.59 4.13
C LEU A 41 -1.91 10.12 3.51
N VAL A 42 -2.63 11.03 2.84
CA VAL A 42 -3.94 10.74 2.25
C VAL A 42 -3.81 9.70 1.15
N VAL A 43 -2.89 9.90 0.20
CA VAL A 43 -2.68 8.96 -0.92
C VAL A 43 -2.15 7.62 -0.40
N GLY A 44 -1.15 7.64 0.49
CA GLY A 44 -0.59 6.42 1.09
C GLY A 44 -1.61 5.61 1.87
N GLY A 45 -2.57 6.25 2.55
CA GLY A 45 -3.66 5.57 3.26
C GLY A 45 -4.76 5.05 2.34
N LEU A 46 -5.00 5.71 1.21
CA LEU A 46 -6.08 5.36 0.27
C LEU A 46 -5.71 4.22 -0.69
N VAL A 47 -4.44 4.15 -1.10
CA VAL A 47 -3.96 3.13 -2.06
C VAL A 47 -4.25 1.70 -1.60
N PRO A 48 -3.98 1.26 -0.35
CA PRO A 48 -4.27 -0.09 0.11
C PRO A 48 -5.77 -0.44 0.11
N VAL A 49 -6.62 0.57 0.31
CA VAL A 49 -8.08 0.40 0.23
C VAL A 49 -8.49 0.16 -1.22
N MET A 50 -7.92 0.91 -2.17
CA MET A 50 -8.19 0.73 -3.60
C MET A 50 -7.64 -0.60 -4.13
N THR A 51 -6.46 -1.04 -3.69
CA THR A 51 -5.85 -2.30 -4.14
C THR A 51 -6.67 -3.52 -3.70
N ARG A 52 -7.47 -3.42 -2.63
CA ARG A 52 -8.42 -4.47 -2.22
C ARG A 52 -9.46 -4.79 -3.30
N TYR A 53 -9.82 -3.81 -4.13
CA TYR A 53 -10.81 -3.97 -5.18
C TYR A 53 -10.20 -4.23 -6.56
N MET A 54 -8.88 -4.41 -6.63
CA MET A 54 -8.25 -4.85 -7.87
C MET A 54 -8.62 -6.29 -8.17
N ASP A 55 -8.73 -6.60 -9.46
CA ASP A 55 -8.99 -7.95 -9.91
C ASP A 55 -7.74 -8.83 -9.65
N HIS A 56 -7.95 -9.92 -8.91
CA HIS A 56 -6.93 -10.93 -8.59
C HIS A 56 -7.13 -12.19 -9.45
N SER A 57 -7.99 -12.16 -10.47
CA SER A 57 -8.25 -13.30 -11.36
C SER A 57 -7.00 -13.84 -12.08
N THR A 58 -5.96 -13.02 -12.20
CA THR A 58 -4.69 -13.36 -12.87
C THR A 58 -3.62 -13.83 -11.89
N ASP A 59 -3.85 -13.78 -10.56
CA ASP A 59 -2.89 -14.28 -9.59
C ASP A 59 -2.70 -15.79 -9.79
N THR A 60 -1.45 -16.20 -10.00
CA THR A 60 -1.11 -17.62 -10.14
C THR A 60 -1.44 -18.31 -8.82
N ILE A 61 -2.31 -19.32 -8.86
CA ILE A 61 -2.59 -20.17 -7.69
C ILE A 61 -1.25 -20.70 -7.19
N ARG A 62 -0.82 -20.24 -6.02
CA ARG A 62 0.37 -20.78 -5.39
C ARG A 62 0.03 -22.19 -4.95
N ASP A 63 0.99 -23.10 -5.09
CA ASP A 63 0.88 -24.50 -4.72
C ASP A 63 0.86 -24.66 -3.19
N VAL A 64 -0.17 -24.10 -2.57
CA VAL A 64 -0.49 -24.17 -1.13
C VAL A 64 -1.82 -24.89 -0.91
N GLY A 65 -2.32 -25.57 -1.96
CA GLY A 65 -3.43 -26.49 -1.82
C GLY A 65 -3.03 -27.57 -0.81
N MET A 66 -3.90 -27.83 0.16
CA MET A 66 -3.85 -29.09 0.89
C MET A 66 -3.97 -30.19 -0.17
N GLU A 67 -2.92 -31.00 -0.31
CA GLU A 67 -2.93 -32.21 -1.14
C GLU A 67 -4.24 -32.95 -0.83
N TYR A 68 -5.02 -33.26 -1.87
CA TYR A 68 -6.37 -33.82 -1.78
C TYR A 68 -6.51 -34.76 -0.56
N ASP A 69 -7.50 -34.51 0.30
CA ASP A 69 -7.77 -35.40 1.44
C ASP A 69 -8.33 -36.72 0.89
N ASP A 70 -7.46 -37.74 0.84
CA ASP A 70 -7.74 -39.11 0.39
C ASP A 70 -8.93 -39.79 1.12
N ARG A 71 -9.50 -39.16 2.14
CA ARG A 71 -10.66 -39.65 2.92
C ARG A 71 -12.02 -39.42 2.25
N THR A 72 -12.08 -38.78 1.09
CA THR A 72 -13.35 -38.42 0.41
C THR A 72 -13.69 -39.25 -0.83
N SER A 73 -13.23 -40.51 -0.91
CA SER A 73 -13.66 -41.50 -1.91
C SER A 73 -15.09 -42.01 -1.70
#